data_AF-A0A5J9UC90-F1
#
_entry.id   AF-A0A5J9UC90-F1
#
_cell.length_a   1.000
_cell.length_b   1.000
_cell.length_c   1.000
_cell.angle_alpha   90.00
_cell.angle_beta   90.00
_cell.angle_gamma   90.00
#
_symmetry.space_group_name_H-M   'P 1'
#
loop_
_entity.id
_entity.type
_entity.pdbx_description
1 polymer ?
#
loop_
_entity_poly.entity_id
_entity_poly.type
_entity_poly.pdbx_seq_one_letter_code
_entity_poly.pdbx_strand_id
1 'polypeptide(L)'
;MSTNVTRVLVCLEEVGAEYEPFGQIPAFQDGDVVLFEQRLTLHFDSAISESRAIARYVLRKYNSADADLLREGNLKEAAMVDVWTEVEAHQYYPAISPVVYECLINPIMRGVPTNQNAVDDALEKLRKVLDVYEARLSKSTTGRNT
;
A
#
# COMPACT_ATOMS: atom_id res chain seq x y z
N MET A 1 2.04 12.76 7.00
CA MET A 1 2.39 11.36 7.33
C MET A 1 2.79 10.66 6.03
N SER A 2 3.78 9.78 6.05
CA SER A 2 4.23 9.04 4.85
C SER A 2 3.19 7.98 4.48
N THR A 3 2.89 7.83 3.18
CA THR A 3 1.94 6.81 2.68
C THR A 3 2.39 5.40 3.03
N ASN A 4 3.70 5.15 3.09
CA ASN A 4 4.27 3.84 3.44
C ASN A 4 4.04 3.51 4.92
N VAL A 5 4.26 4.49 5.80
CA VAL A 5 3.98 4.38 7.23
C VAL A 5 2.51 4.09 7.47
N THR A 6 1.62 4.81 6.80
CA THR A 6 0.17 4.59 6.92
C THR A 6 -0.22 3.16 6.54
N ARG A 7 0.43 2.54 5.54
CA ARG A 7 0.17 1.15 5.18
C ARG A 7 0.49 0.20 6.33
N VAL A 8 1.63 0.36 6.98
CA VAL A 8 2.03 -0.49 8.13
C VAL A 8 1.10 -0.27 9.32
N LEU A 9 0.75 0.99 9.62
CA LEU A 9 -0.15 1.34 10.71
C LEU A 9 -1.54 0.71 10.53
N VAL A 10 -2.11 0.76 9.32
CA VAL A 10 -3.39 0.10 9.03
C VAL A 10 -3.31 -1.40 9.32
N CYS A 11 -2.23 -2.08 8.90
CA CYS A 11 -2.08 -3.51 9.20
C CYS A 11 -1.95 -3.80 10.70
N LEU A 12 -1.31 -2.93 11.48
CA LEU A 12 -1.22 -3.05 12.94
C LEU A 12 -2.58 -2.85 13.61
N GLU A 13 -3.37 -1.90 13.14
CA GLU A 13 -4.71 -1.63 13.64
C GLU A 13 -5.68 -2.79 13.35
N GLU A 14 -5.65 -3.35 12.14
CA GLU A 14 -6.50 -4.48 11.74
C GLU A 14 -6.25 -5.74 12.59
N VAL A 15 -5.02 -5.95 13.05
CA VAL A 15 -4.66 -7.09 13.92
C VAL A 15 -4.72 -6.74 15.41
N GLY A 16 -5.11 -5.53 15.77
CA GLY A 16 -5.19 -5.06 17.16
C GLY A 16 -3.84 -5.04 17.88
N ALA A 17 -2.73 -4.89 17.16
CA ALA A 17 -1.41 -4.83 17.75
C ALA A 17 -1.14 -3.46 18.37
N GLU A 18 -0.59 -3.44 19.57
CA GLU A 18 -0.07 -2.21 20.18
C GLU A 18 1.21 -1.75 19.46
N TYR A 19 1.32 -0.45 19.19
CA TYR A 19 2.48 0.14 18.52
C TYR A 19 2.79 1.53 19.09
N GLU A 20 4.06 1.91 19.08
CA GLU A 20 4.48 3.28 19.41
C GLU A 20 4.66 4.10 18.12
N PRO A 21 3.94 5.23 17.95
CA PRO A 21 4.13 6.11 16.80
C PRO A 21 5.44 6.89 16.96
N PHE A 22 6.52 6.42 16.33
CA PHE A 22 7.82 7.06 16.44
C PHE A 22 7.83 8.49 15.88
N GLY A 23 8.38 9.40 16.69
CA GLY A 23 8.45 10.85 16.47
C GLY A 23 9.54 11.33 15.49
N GLN A 24 10.34 10.46 14.86
CA GLN A 24 11.20 10.79 13.72
C GLN A 24 11.84 9.48 13.17
N ILE A 25 11.62 9.23 11.87
CA ILE A 25 12.06 8.05 11.06
C ILE A 25 11.16 6.82 11.26
N PRO A 26 10.63 6.19 10.19
CA PRO A 26 9.82 4.99 10.33
C PRO A 26 10.74 3.77 10.39
N ALA A 27 10.86 3.18 11.57
CA ALA A 27 11.40 1.85 11.75
C ALA A 27 10.36 1.07 12.56
N PHE A 28 9.97 -0.10 12.07
CA PHE A 28 9.22 -1.06 12.86
C PHE A 28 10.25 -1.90 13.63
N GLN A 29 10.18 -1.90 14.94
CA GLN A 29 11.04 -2.71 15.78
C GLN A 29 10.19 -3.65 16.63
N ASP A 30 10.57 -4.92 16.62
CA ASP A 30 9.90 -5.99 17.32
C ASP A 30 10.94 -6.92 17.94
N GLY A 31 11.33 -6.60 19.18
CA GLY A 31 12.49 -7.20 19.84
C GLY A 31 13.78 -6.99 19.03
N ASP A 32 14.36 -8.10 18.58
CA ASP A 32 15.58 -8.11 17.76
C ASP A 32 15.32 -7.87 16.26
N VAL A 33 14.05 -7.92 15.83
CA VAL A 33 13.67 -7.66 14.43
C VAL A 33 13.51 -6.17 14.22
N VAL A 34 14.42 -5.56 13.45
CA VAL A 34 14.30 -4.17 13.02
C VAL A 34 14.04 -4.12 11.52
N LEU A 35 12.88 -3.61 11.13
CA LEU A 35 12.51 -3.36 9.76
C LEU A 35 12.49 -1.85 9.52
N PHE A 36 13.37 -1.38 8.65
CA PHE A 36 13.50 0.04 8.35
C PHE A 36 12.56 0.43 7.20
N GLU A 37 11.94 1.60 7.29
CA GLU A 37 11.63 2.39 6.10
C GLU A 37 12.72 3.45 5.97
N GLN A 38 13.56 3.37 4.93
CA GLN A 38 14.56 4.42 4.70
C GLN A 38 13.89 5.76 4.40
N ARG A 39 14.05 6.74 5.31
CA ARG A 39 13.58 8.13 5.14
C ARG A 39 14.46 8.98 4.22
N LEU A 40 15.53 8.44 3.62
CA LEU A 40 16.55 9.29 2.97
C LEU A 40 16.83 9.05 1.49
N THR A 41 16.06 8.21 0.80
CA THR A 41 16.37 7.92 -0.60
C THR A 41 15.35 8.58 -1.50
N LEU A 42 15.82 9.47 -2.38
CA LEU A 42 15.08 10.06 -3.50
C LEU A 42 14.51 8.99 -4.49
N HIS A 43 14.63 7.70 -4.15
CA HIS A 43 14.10 6.53 -4.86
C HIS A 43 12.95 5.93 -4.03
N PHE A 44 11.74 6.45 -4.23
CA PHE A 44 10.53 6.05 -3.50
C PHE A 44 10.19 4.56 -3.64
N ASP A 45 10.58 3.90 -4.73
CA ASP A 45 10.23 2.50 -5.03
C ASP A 45 10.74 1.48 -3.98
N SER A 46 11.89 1.74 -3.34
CA SER A 46 12.45 0.82 -2.32
C SER A 46 11.62 0.83 -1.03
N ALA A 47 11.28 2.03 -0.52
CA ALA A 47 10.53 2.17 0.73
C ALA A 47 9.11 1.59 0.64
N ILE A 48 8.52 1.55 -0.55
CA ILE A 48 7.20 0.99 -0.77
C ILE A 48 7.27 -0.56 -0.74
N SER A 49 8.32 -1.15 -1.31
CA SER A 49 8.55 -2.60 -1.23
C SER A 49 8.84 -3.06 0.21
N GLU A 50 9.64 -2.28 0.94
CA GLU A 50 9.94 -2.52 2.35
C GLU A 50 8.67 -2.48 3.22
N SER A 51 7.85 -1.43 3.09
CA SER A 51 6.60 -1.34 3.86
C SER A 51 5.61 -2.48 3.58
N ARG A 52 5.57 -3.03 2.36
CA ARG A 52 4.79 -4.25 2.06
C ARG A 52 5.34 -5.49 2.76
N ALA A 53 6.67 -5.60 2.86
CA ALA A 53 7.28 -6.69 3.61
C ALA A 53 7.00 -6.58 5.12
N ILE A 54 7.04 -5.37 5.68
CA ILE A 54 6.68 -5.08 7.07
C ILE A 54 5.23 -5.43 7.34
N ALA A 55 4.31 -4.98 6.47
CA ALA A 55 2.89 -5.31 6.58
C ALA A 55 2.67 -6.83 6.61
N ARG A 56 3.28 -7.59 5.68
CA ARG A 56 3.19 -9.06 5.70
C ARG A 56 3.75 -9.69 6.97
N TYR A 57 4.86 -9.17 7.50
CA TYR A 57 5.42 -9.64 8.77
C TYR A 57 4.41 -9.45 9.91
N VAL A 58 3.84 -8.25 10.03
CA VAL A 58 2.84 -7.92 11.06
C VAL A 58 1.63 -8.86 10.95
N LEU A 59 1.07 -9.01 9.74
CA LEU A 59 -0.10 -9.86 9.50
C LEU A 59 0.17 -11.34 9.83
N ARG A 60 1.39 -11.84 9.57
CA ARG A 60 1.79 -13.21 9.93
C ARG A 60 2.02 -13.38 11.42
N LYS A 61 2.68 -12.43 12.06
CA LYS A 61 3.04 -12.50 13.48
C LYS A 61 1.78 -12.46 14.35
N TYR A 62 0.87 -11.54 14.05
CA TYR A 62 -0.38 -11.33 14.79
C TYR A 62 -1.58 -12.04 14.15
N ASN A 63 -1.32 -13.06 13.31
CA ASN A 63 -2.37 -13.79 12.63
C ASN A 63 -3.34 -14.39 13.66
N SER A 64 -4.61 -14.06 13.52
CA SER A 64 -5.70 -14.57 14.35
C SER A 64 -6.84 -15.03 13.46
N ALA A 65 -7.69 -15.93 13.98
CA ALA A 65 -8.83 -16.45 13.24
C ALA A 65 -9.80 -15.33 12.78
N ASP A 66 -9.81 -14.19 13.48
CA ASP A 66 -10.66 -13.04 13.19
C ASP A 66 -10.06 -12.07 12.15
N ALA A 67 -8.74 -12.13 11.90
CA ALA A 67 -8.02 -11.19 11.02
C ALA A 67 -7.07 -11.88 10.02
N ASP A 68 -7.55 -12.93 9.34
CA ASP A 68 -6.79 -13.63 8.28
C ASP A 68 -6.81 -12.85 6.95
N LEU A 69 -6.01 -11.77 6.89
CA LEU A 69 -5.91 -10.91 5.70
C LEU A 69 -5.05 -11.52 4.58
N LEU A 70 -4.16 -12.47 4.90
CA LEU A 70 -3.28 -13.12 3.92
C LEU A 70 -3.88 -14.41 3.34
N ARG A 71 -4.85 -15.02 4.02
CA ARG A 71 -5.54 -16.25 3.59
C ARG A 71 -4.59 -17.43 3.36
N GLU A 72 -3.47 -17.48 4.09
CA GLU A 72 -2.39 -18.46 3.88
C GLU A 72 -2.86 -19.91 4.13
N GLY A 73 -3.98 -20.10 4.84
CA GLY A 73 -4.62 -21.41 5.02
C GLY A 73 -5.28 -21.97 3.76
N ASN A 74 -5.50 -21.17 2.70
CA ASN A 74 -6.10 -21.59 1.44
C ASN A 74 -5.25 -21.10 0.26
N LEU A 75 -4.60 -22.03 -0.43
CA LEU A 75 -3.69 -21.73 -1.54
C LEU A 75 -4.33 -20.86 -2.65
N LYS A 76 -5.61 -21.08 -2.97
CA LYS A 76 -6.29 -20.33 -4.03
C LYS A 76 -6.59 -18.90 -3.60
N GLU A 77 -6.95 -18.70 -2.33
CA GLU A 77 -7.22 -17.38 -1.78
C GLU A 77 -5.94 -16.60 -1.56
N ALA A 78 -4.91 -17.22 -0.97
CA ALA A 78 -3.57 -16.64 -0.83
C ALA A 78 -2.99 -16.21 -2.18
N ALA A 79 -3.07 -17.06 -3.21
CA ALA A 79 -2.62 -16.71 -4.55
C ALA A 79 -3.39 -15.51 -5.14
N MET A 80 -4.67 -15.35 -4.81
CA MET A 80 -5.44 -14.18 -5.22
C MET A 80 -4.99 -12.92 -4.47
N VAL A 81 -4.74 -13.02 -3.16
CA VAL A 81 -4.19 -11.92 -2.35
C VAL A 81 -2.85 -11.47 -2.92
N ASP A 82 -1.95 -12.41 -3.21
CA ASP A 82 -0.63 -12.12 -3.80
C ASP A 82 -0.75 -11.44 -5.16
N VAL A 83 -1.57 -11.98 -6.07
CA VAL A 83 -1.78 -11.38 -7.40
C VAL A 83 -2.26 -9.94 -7.30
N TRP A 84 -3.25 -9.65 -6.45
CA TRP A 84 -3.79 -8.29 -6.35
C TRP A 84 -2.87 -7.34 -5.57
N THR A 85 -2.04 -7.86 -4.67
CA THR A 85 -0.95 -7.10 -4.04
C THR A 85 0.10 -6.70 -5.06
N GLU A 86 0.49 -7.60 -5.96
CA GLU A 86 1.44 -7.31 -7.04
C GLU A 86 0.85 -6.37 -8.11
N VAL A 87 -0.45 -6.49 -8.41
CA VAL A 87 -1.17 -5.54 -9.27
C VAL A 87 -1.18 -4.14 -8.65
N GLU A 88 -1.41 -4.02 -7.34
CA GLU A 88 -1.29 -2.74 -6.64
C GLU A 88 0.12 -2.16 -6.79
N ALA A 89 1.14 -2.99 -6.55
CA ALA A 89 2.53 -2.57 -6.57
C ALA A 89 3.03 -2.11 -7.95
N HIS A 90 2.65 -2.83 -9.00
CA HIS A 90 3.24 -2.67 -10.33
C HIS A 90 2.34 -2.00 -11.36
N GLN A 91 1.02 -1.91 -11.11
CA GLN A 91 0.07 -1.33 -12.05
C GLN A 91 -0.63 -0.11 -11.44
N TYR A 92 -1.22 -0.26 -10.26
CA TYR A 92 -1.99 0.83 -9.63
C TYR A 92 -1.08 1.94 -9.09
N TYR A 93 -0.10 1.58 -8.26
CA TYR A 93 0.77 2.56 -7.60
C TYR A 93 1.56 3.41 -8.61
N PRO A 94 2.18 2.84 -9.68
CA PRO A 94 2.86 3.66 -10.69
C PRO A 94 1.93 4.56 -11.50
N ALA A 95 0.63 4.23 -11.60
CA ALA A 95 -0.35 5.06 -12.28
C ALA A 95 -0.85 6.24 -11.41
N ILE A 96 -1.05 6.03 -10.11
CA ILE A 96 -1.56 7.08 -9.20
C ILE A 96 -0.47 7.96 -8.60
N SER A 97 0.73 7.41 -8.36
CA SER A 97 1.80 8.14 -7.67
C SER A 97 2.23 9.46 -8.36
N PRO A 98 2.26 9.59 -9.70
CA PRO A 98 2.57 10.87 -10.34
C PRO A 98 1.50 11.93 -10.07
N VAL A 99 0.21 11.53 -10.01
CA VAL A 99 -0.90 12.45 -9.70
C VAL A 99 -0.76 12.99 -8.28
N VAL A 100 -0.48 12.12 -7.31
CA VAL A 100 -0.23 12.53 -5.92
C VAL A 100 0.98 13.46 -5.84
N TYR A 101 2.02 13.16 -6.60
CA TYR A 101 3.25 13.94 -6.56
C TYR A 101 3.07 15.34 -7.14
N GLU A 102 2.49 15.44 -8.34
CA GLU A 102 2.29 16.70 -9.04
C GLU A 102 1.23 17.58 -8.38
N CYS A 103 0.15 17.00 -7.86
CA CYS A 103 -0.97 17.78 -7.29
C CYS A 103 -0.82 18.08 -5.79
N LEU A 104 -0.12 17.23 -5.02
CA LEU A 104 -0.01 17.39 -3.56
C LEU A 104 1.43 17.62 -3.11
N ILE A 105 2.38 16.75 -3.46
CA ILE A 105 3.74 16.84 -2.93
C ILE A 105 4.49 18.06 -3.49
N ASN A 106 4.45 18.28 -4.80
CA ASN A 106 5.13 19.40 -5.45
C ASN A 106 4.64 20.75 -4.92
N PRO A 107 3.33 21.05 -4.86
CA PRO A 107 2.84 22.35 -4.38
C PRO A 107 3.04 22.53 -2.87
N ILE A 108 2.73 21.51 -2.07
CA ILE A 108 2.69 21.65 -0.60
C ILE A 108 4.09 21.57 0.02
N MET A 109 4.93 20.65 -0.46
CA MET A 109 6.23 20.38 0.17
C MET A 109 7.40 21.08 -0.52
N ARG A 110 7.29 21.34 -1.84
CA ARG A 110 8.40 21.90 -2.64
C ARG A 110 8.13 23.29 -3.19
N GLY A 111 6.90 23.78 -3.11
CA GLY A 111 6.50 25.05 -3.72
C GLY A 111 6.62 25.04 -5.25
N VAL A 112 6.63 23.86 -5.87
CA VAL A 112 6.73 23.68 -7.33
C VAL A 112 5.31 23.62 -7.90
N PRO A 113 5.00 24.37 -8.97
CA PRO A 113 3.70 24.30 -9.60
C PRO A 113 3.46 22.93 -10.26
N THR A 114 2.22 22.45 -10.18
CA THR A 114 1.77 21.21 -10.79
C THR A 114 1.99 21.21 -12.30
N ASN A 115 2.63 20.15 -12.81
CA ASN A 115 2.70 19.92 -14.26
C ASN A 115 1.42 19.24 -14.75
N GLN A 116 0.49 20.02 -15.31
CA GLN A 116 -0.81 19.51 -15.75
C GLN A 116 -0.71 18.42 -16.81
N ASN A 117 0.23 18.52 -17.76
CA ASN A 117 0.40 17.50 -18.80
C ASN A 117 0.80 16.14 -18.20
N ALA A 118 1.69 16.16 -17.20
CA ALA A 118 2.10 14.93 -16.52
C ALA A 118 0.95 14.31 -15.71
N VAL A 119 0.06 15.13 -15.15
CA VAL A 119 -1.16 14.69 -14.46
C VAL A 119 -2.13 14.04 -15.43
N ASP A 120 -2.38 14.66 -16.58
CA ASP A 120 -3.33 14.17 -17.58
C ASP A 120 -2.88 12.81 -18.16
N ASP A 121 -1.59 12.67 -18.47
CA ASP A 121 -0.99 11.40 -18.92
C ASP A 121 -1.10 10.29 -17.86
N ALA A 122 -0.91 10.64 -16.58
CA ALA A 122 -1.04 9.70 -15.47
C ALA A 122 -2.51 9.30 -15.23
N LEU A 123 -3.45 10.25 -15.36
CA LEU A 123 -4.88 10.00 -15.24
C LEU A 123 -5.40 9.07 -16.34
N GLU A 124 -4.89 9.17 -17.56
CA GLU A 124 -5.28 8.24 -18.64
C GLU A 124 -4.86 6.79 -18.31
N LYS A 125 -3.64 6.61 -17.78
CA LYS A 125 -3.16 5.29 -17.33
C LYS A 125 -3.96 4.79 -16.13
N LEU A 126 -4.22 5.66 -15.15
CA LEU A 126 -4.99 5.33 -13.96
C LEU A 126 -6.42 4.90 -14.31
N ARG A 127 -7.07 5.58 -15.25
CA ARG A 127 -8.42 5.23 -15.70
C ARG A 127 -8.48 3.79 -16.23
N LYS A 128 -7.52 3.38 -17.06
CA LYS A 128 -7.44 2.01 -17.59
C LYS A 128 -7.27 0.98 -16.48
N VAL A 129 -6.46 1.29 -15.46
CA VAL A 129 -6.31 0.43 -14.28
C VAL A 129 -7.63 0.35 -13.51
N LEU A 130 -8.30 1.48 -13.27
CA LEU A 130 -9.58 1.53 -12.55
C LEU A 130 -10.70 0.77 -13.27
N ASP A 131 -10.73 0.77 -14.61
CA ASP A 131 -11.68 -0.03 -15.39
C ASP A 131 -11.52 -1.55 -15.10
N VAL A 132 -10.28 -2.02 -14.92
CA VAL A 132 -10.01 -3.42 -14.52
C VAL A 132 -10.46 -3.69 -13.09
N TYR A 133 -10.23 -2.75 -12.17
CA TYR A 133 -10.69 -2.86 -10.79
C TYR A 133 -12.23 -2.91 -10.72
N GLU A 134 -12.93 -2.07 -11.48
CA GLU A 134 -14.40 -2.06 -11.55
C GLU A 134 -14.96 -3.38 -12.07
N ALA A 135 -14.40 -3.90 -13.17
CA ALA A 135 -14.77 -5.20 -13.73
C ALA A 135 -14.49 -6.38 -12.78
N ARG A 136 -13.51 -6.24 -11.87
CA ARG A 136 -13.21 -7.24 -10.84
C ARG A 136 -14.17 -7.13 -9.66
N LEU A 137 -14.37 -5.91 -9.15
CA LEU A 137 -15.17 -5.63 -7.95
C LEU A 137 -16.66 -5.90 -8.16
N SER A 138 -17.17 -5.64 -9.37
CA SER A 138 -18.53 -6.03 -9.77
C SER A 138 -18.78 -7.54 -9.63
N LYS A 139 -17.77 -8.38 -9.84
CA LYS A 139 -17.90 -9.85 -9.68
C LYS A 139 -17.91 -10.29 -8.21
N SER A 140 -17.30 -9.54 -7.30
CA SER A 140 -17.29 -9.85 -5.86
C SER A 140 -18.57 -9.43 -5.14
N THR A 141 -19.32 -8.46 -5.66
CA THR A 141 -20.58 -8.00 -5.06
C THR A 141 -21.73 -8.97 -5.32
N THR A 142 -21.74 -9.66 -6.46
CA THR A 142 -22.80 -10.61 -6.83
C THR A 142 -22.83 -11.89 -5.97
N GLY A 143 -21.78 -12.19 -5.22
CA GLY A 143 -21.70 -13.38 -4.36
C GLY A 143 -22.25 -13.21 -2.94
N ARG A 144 -22.79 -12.04 -2.57
CA ARG A 144 -23.24 -11.73 -1.20
C ARG A 144 -24.76 -11.85 -0.97
N ASN A 145 -25.52 -12.23 -2.01
CA ASN A 145 -26.98 -12.36 -1.99
C ASN A 145 -27.43 -13.80 -2.32
N THR A 146 -27.08 -14.78 -1.49
CA THR A 146 -27.79 -16.07 -1.38
C THR A 146 -27.61 -16.63 0.01
#